data_AF-A0A3D2F7R9-F1
#
_entry.id   AF-A0A3D2F7R9-F1
#
_cell.length_a   1.000
_cell.length_b   1.000
_cell.length_c   1.000
_cell.angle_alpha   90.00
_cell.angle_beta   90.00
_cell.angle_gamma   90.00
#
_symmetry.space_group_name_H-M   'P 1'
#
loop_
_entity.id
_entity.type
_entity.pdbx_description
1 polymer ?
#
loop_
_entity_poly.entity_id
_entity_poly.type
_entity_poly.pdbx_seq_one_letter_code
_entity_poly.pdbx_strand_id
1 'polypeptide(L)'
;RLDHPARGRQGGENGAPTTIIQDDGAKMFGKGKQFVAHGRRVVLAFPGGAGYGPVSERDPELVKRDLARGYISAETAAHDYGMTQQDIEAVQTAVAKGEMVK
;
A
#
# COMPACT_ATOMS: atom_id res chain seq x y z
N ARG A 1 -14.37 2.92 -5.30
CA ARG A 1 -14.09 1.97 -6.40
C ARG A 1 -13.93 0.60 -5.75
N LEU A 2 -15.03 -0.10 -5.51
CA LEU A 2 -14.99 -1.39 -4.82
C LEU A 2 -14.65 -2.51 -5.80
N ASP A 3 -15.45 -2.63 -6.87
CA ASP A 3 -15.31 -3.75 -7.82
C ASP A 3 -14.39 -3.45 -9.01
N HIS A 4 -14.10 -2.15 -9.24
CA HIS A 4 -13.33 -1.69 -10.40
C HIS A 4 -12.19 -0.76 -9.96
N PRO A 5 -11.05 -1.33 -9.55
CA PRO A 5 -9.86 -0.56 -9.22
C PRO A 5 -9.31 0.19 -10.44
N ALA A 6 -8.44 1.16 -10.18
CA ALA A 6 -7.72 1.83 -11.26
C ALA A 6 -6.84 0.81 -12.00
N ARG A 7 -6.90 0.80 -13.34
CA ARG A 7 -6.11 -0.12 -14.16
C ARG A 7 -4.71 0.44 -14.41
N GLY A 8 -3.71 -0.43 -14.27
CA GLY A 8 -2.33 -0.10 -14.63
C GLY A 8 -2.16 0.13 -16.12
N ARG A 9 -1.07 0.80 -16.50
CA ARG A 9 -0.75 1.10 -17.90
C ARG A 9 0.69 0.72 -18.23
N GLN A 10 0.91 0.33 -19.48
CA GLN A 10 2.26 0.03 -20.02
C GLN A 10 3.07 -0.95 -19.15
N GLY A 11 2.44 -2.02 -18.66
CA GLY A 11 3.08 -3.01 -17.78
C GLY A 11 2.97 -2.71 -16.28
N GLY A 12 2.37 -1.58 -15.89
CA GLY A 12 2.07 -1.27 -14.50
C GLY A 12 0.89 -2.08 -13.95
N GLU A 13 0.90 -2.31 -12.64
CA GLU A 13 -0.16 -3.06 -11.95
C GLU A 13 -1.41 -2.22 -11.65
N ASN A 14 -2.52 -2.91 -11.35
CA ASN A 14 -3.75 -2.26 -10.93
C ASN A 14 -3.61 -1.69 -9.51
N GLY A 15 -4.30 -0.59 -9.23
CA GLY A 15 -4.37 -0.04 -7.88
C GLY A 15 -5.16 -0.93 -6.93
N ALA A 16 -4.93 -0.77 -5.62
CA ALA A 16 -5.73 -1.46 -4.61
C ALA A 16 -7.21 -1.03 -4.68
N PRO A 17 -8.17 -1.95 -4.51
CA PRO A 17 -9.58 -1.61 -4.43
C PRO A 17 -9.89 -0.89 -3.12
N THR A 18 -11.03 -0.19 -3.08
CA THR A 18 -11.60 0.26 -1.81
C THR A 18 -12.00 -0.96 -0.98
N THR A 19 -11.75 -0.97 0.34
CA THR A 19 -12.36 -1.93 1.26
C THR A 19 -13.14 -1.20 2.34
N ILE A 20 -14.28 -1.78 2.72
CA ILE A 20 -15.15 -1.27 3.79
C ILE A 20 -15.48 -2.49 4.64
N ILE A 21 -14.93 -2.53 5.84
CA ILE A 21 -15.11 -3.63 6.79
C ILE A 21 -15.45 -3.07 8.17
N GLN A 22 -16.09 -3.87 9.00
CA GLN A 22 -16.09 -3.64 10.43
C GLN A 22 -14.79 -4.15 11.05
N ASP A 23 -14.51 -3.76 12.29
CA ASP A 23 -13.29 -4.13 13.01
C ASP A 23 -13.19 -5.61 13.44
N ASP A 24 -14.21 -6.43 13.15
CA ASP A 24 -14.15 -7.91 13.18
C ASP A 24 -13.88 -8.54 11.81
N GLY A 25 -13.68 -7.71 10.77
CA GLY A 25 -13.50 -8.16 9.39
C GLY A 25 -14.79 -8.37 8.60
N ALA A 26 -15.97 -8.15 9.18
CA ALA A 26 -17.23 -8.27 8.45
C ALA A 26 -17.29 -7.25 7.30
N LYS A 27 -17.53 -7.74 6.07
CA LYS A 27 -17.65 -6.89 4.87
C LYS A 27 -18.89 -6.00 4.93
N MET A 28 -18.75 -4.78 4.45
CA MET A 28 -19.85 -3.82 4.35
C MET A 28 -20.08 -3.40 2.89
N PHE A 29 -21.31 -2.98 2.59
CA PHE A 29 -21.68 -2.49 1.26
C PHE A 29 -21.08 -1.11 0.96
N GLY A 30 -20.79 -0.87 -0.31
CA GLY A 30 -20.22 0.38 -0.81
C GLY A 30 -21.11 1.60 -0.78
N LYS A 31 -22.42 1.39 -0.76
CA LYS A 31 -23.45 2.42 -0.84
C LYS A 31 -24.66 1.98 -0.02
N GLY A 32 -25.44 2.95 0.45
CA GLY A 32 -26.65 2.71 1.24
C GLY A 32 -26.45 2.88 2.74
N LYS A 33 -27.50 2.60 3.50
CA LYS A 33 -27.53 2.68 4.97
C LYS A 33 -27.33 1.29 5.56
N GLN A 34 -26.42 1.18 6.52
CA GLN A 34 -26.09 -0.08 7.19
C GLN A 34 -25.99 0.18 8.70
N PHE A 35 -26.49 -0.76 9.50
CA PHE A 35 -26.41 -0.66 10.95
C PHE A 35 -25.00 -0.98 11.44
N VAL A 36 -24.52 -0.20 12.41
CA VAL A 36 -23.27 -0.43 13.13
C VAL A 36 -23.60 -0.33 14.62
N ALA A 37 -23.37 -1.42 15.35
CA ALA A 37 -23.65 -1.44 16.78
C ALA A 37 -22.76 -0.45 17.53
N HIS A 38 -23.25 0.05 18.67
CA HIS A 38 -22.47 0.94 19.52
C HIS A 38 -21.13 0.29 19.91
N GLY A 39 -20.05 1.08 19.90
CA GLY A 39 -18.70 0.61 20.20
C GLY A 39 -17.98 -0.13 19.06
N ARG A 40 -18.66 -0.42 17.93
CA ARG A 40 -18.02 -0.98 16.73
C ARG A 40 -17.38 0.11 15.89
N ARG A 41 -16.38 -0.28 15.11
CA ARG A 41 -15.67 0.64 14.19
C ARG A 41 -15.81 0.16 12.76
N VAL A 42 -15.90 1.13 11.86
CA VAL A 42 -15.80 0.90 10.42
C VAL A 42 -14.41 1.27 9.97
N VAL A 43 -13.72 0.34 9.32
CA VAL A 43 -12.42 0.54 8.71
C VAL A 43 -12.62 0.78 7.22
N LEU A 44 -12.22 1.96 6.77
CA LEU A 44 -12.27 2.38 5.38
C LEU A 44 -10.85 2.38 4.81
N ALA A 45 -10.54 1.46 3.89
CA ALA A 45 -9.33 1.55 3.08
C ALA A 45 -9.70 2.15 1.73
N PHE A 46 -9.19 3.35 1.46
CA PHE A 46 -9.44 4.05 0.21
C PHE A 46 -8.61 3.44 -0.94
N PRO A 47 -9.11 3.53 -2.19
CA PRO A 47 -8.45 2.88 -3.31
C PRO A 47 -7.12 3.58 -3.62
N GLY A 48 -6.13 2.79 -4.04
CA GLY A 48 -4.86 3.29 -4.53
C GLY A 48 -4.93 3.78 -5.99
N GLY A 49 -3.91 4.53 -6.39
CA GLY A 49 -3.63 4.78 -7.81
C GLY A 49 -3.12 3.51 -8.50
N ALA A 50 -3.18 3.48 -9.83
CA ALA A 50 -2.60 2.40 -10.61
C ALA A 50 -1.16 2.71 -11.03
N GLY A 51 -0.37 1.67 -11.24
CA GLY A 51 1.01 1.77 -11.70
C GLY A 51 1.14 2.17 -13.17
N TYR A 52 2.35 2.60 -13.53
CA TYR A 52 2.75 2.90 -14.90
C TYR A 52 4.16 2.35 -15.14
N GLY A 53 4.32 1.62 -16.25
CA GLY A 53 5.61 1.01 -16.60
C GLY A 53 5.88 -0.32 -15.86
N PRO A 54 6.86 -1.11 -16.30
CA PRO A 54 7.29 -2.33 -15.62
C PRO A 54 7.90 -2.03 -14.25
N VAL A 55 7.58 -2.88 -13.25
CA VAL A 55 8.10 -2.74 -11.87
C VAL A 55 9.63 -2.78 -11.83
N SER A 56 10.25 -3.62 -12.66
CA SER A 56 11.70 -3.78 -12.76
C SER A 56 12.45 -2.54 -13.28
N GLU A 57 11.75 -1.58 -13.87
CA GLU A 57 12.35 -0.33 -14.37
C GLU A 57 12.33 0.79 -13.33
N ARG A 58 11.70 0.57 -12.17
CA ARG A 58 11.66 1.57 -11.10
C ARG A 58 13.06 1.73 -10.49
N ASP A 59 13.49 2.99 -10.35
CA ASP A 59 14.75 3.33 -9.69
C ASP A 59 14.78 2.79 -8.24
N PRO A 60 15.77 1.96 -7.88
CA PRO A 60 15.91 1.41 -6.53
C PRO A 60 15.94 2.47 -5.44
N GLU A 61 16.50 3.66 -5.67
CA GLU A 61 16.54 4.72 -4.66
C GLU A 61 15.13 5.28 -4.38
N LEU A 62 14.26 5.35 -5.40
CA LEU A 62 12.87 5.71 -5.19
C LEU A 62 12.11 4.65 -4.38
N VAL A 63 12.45 3.36 -4.55
CA VAL A 63 11.89 2.26 -3.74
C VAL A 63 12.31 2.38 -2.27
N LYS A 64 13.60 2.65 -2.01
CA LYS A 64 14.10 2.90 -0.64
C LYS A 64 13.37 4.04 0.04
N ARG A 65 13.16 5.13 -0.70
CA ARG A 65 12.42 6.30 -0.23
C ARG A 65 10.96 5.98 0.06
N ASP A 66 10.32 5.17 -0.78
CA ASP A 66 8.93 4.76 -0.57
C ASP A 66 8.78 3.90 0.69
N LEU A 67 9.74 3.00 0.94
CA LEU A 67 9.82 2.23 2.18
C LEU A 67 10.04 3.14 3.39
N ALA A 68 10.99 4.08 3.29
CA ALA A 68 11.30 5.01 4.37
C ALA A 68 10.09 5.88 4.78
N ARG A 69 9.23 6.21 3.82
CA ARG A 69 8.01 7.01 4.03
C ARG A 69 6.79 6.16 4.41
N GLY A 70 6.91 4.85 4.44
CA GLY A 70 5.81 3.93 4.74
C GLY A 70 4.76 3.84 3.64
N TYR A 71 5.10 4.17 2.39
CA TYR A 71 4.19 3.96 1.25
C TYR A 71 4.11 2.50 0.82
N ILE A 72 5.20 1.76 1.06
CA ILE A 72 5.27 0.31 0.88
C ILE A 72 5.76 -0.34 2.17
N SER A 73 5.37 -1.60 2.38
CA SER A 73 5.91 -2.39 3.47
C SER A 73 7.24 -3.05 3.10
N ALA A 74 7.95 -3.61 4.07
CA ALA A 74 9.17 -4.36 3.83
C ALA A 74 8.91 -5.59 2.95
N GLU A 75 7.76 -6.23 3.14
CA GLU A 75 7.34 -7.40 2.36
C GLU A 75 7.11 -7.02 0.89
N THR A 76 6.42 -5.89 0.63
CA THR A 76 6.26 -5.34 -0.72
C THR A 76 7.60 -4.96 -1.34
N ALA A 77 8.49 -4.31 -0.58
CA ALA A 77 9.81 -3.95 -1.07
C ALA A 77 10.63 -5.17 -1.52
N ALA A 78 10.57 -6.27 -0.77
CA ALA A 78 11.28 -7.50 -1.12
C ALA A 78 10.61 -8.26 -2.28
N HIS A 79 9.29 -8.47 -2.21
CA HIS A 79 8.57 -9.32 -3.16
C HIS A 79 8.41 -8.65 -4.53
N ASP A 80 7.97 -7.39 -4.55
CA ASP A 80 7.60 -6.72 -5.81
C ASP A 80 8.81 -6.02 -6.43
N TYR A 81 9.67 -5.42 -5.61
CA TYR A 81 10.82 -4.62 -6.08
C TYR A 81 12.17 -5.33 -5.93
N GLY A 82 12.22 -6.55 -5.40
CA GLY A 82 13.45 -7.34 -5.28
C GLY A 82 14.48 -6.75 -4.32
N MET A 83 14.07 -5.88 -3.40
CA MET A 83 14.96 -5.23 -2.45
C MET A 83 15.55 -6.25 -1.47
N THR A 84 16.85 -6.19 -1.23
CA THR A 84 17.51 -7.16 -0.34
C THR A 84 17.16 -6.89 1.13
N GLN A 85 17.21 -7.93 1.96
CA GLN A 85 16.98 -7.80 3.40
C GLN A 85 17.95 -6.79 4.04
N GLN A 86 19.20 -6.77 3.58
CA GLN A 86 20.21 -5.82 4.05
C GLN A 86 19.83 -4.36 3.74
N ASP A 87 19.33 -4.09 2.53
CA ASP A 87 18.89 -2.74 2.16
C ASP A 87 17.66 -2.31 2.96
N ILE A 88 16.72 -3.22 3.21
CA ILE A 88 15.51 -2.96 4.00
C ILE A 88 15.89 -2.56 5.43
N GLU A 89 16.76 -3.34 6.07
CA GLU A 89 17.24 -3.06 7.43
C GLU A 89 18.00 -1.74 7.53
N ALA A 90 18.81 -1.42 6.51
CA ALA A 90 19.52 -0.15 6.44
C ALA A 90 18.55 1.04 6.39
N VAL A 91 17.51 0.96 5.56
CA VAL A 91 16.47 2.00 5.46
C VAL A 91 15.71 2.13 6.77
N GLN A 92 15.26 1.03 7.36
CA GLN A 92 14.51 1.05 8.63
C GLN A 92 15.35 1.61 9.78
N THR A 93 16.64 1.27 9.83
CA THR A 93 17.58 1.81 10.81
C THR A 93 17.77 3.32 10.64
N ALA A 94 17.91 3.81 9.41
CA ALA A 94 18.02 5.23 9.12
C ALA A 94 16.75 5.98 9.57
N VAL A 95 15.57 5.46 9.27
CA VAL A 95 14.29 6.03 9.72
C VAL A 95 14.18 6.06 11.24
N ALA A 96 14.57 4.98 11.92
CA ALA A 96 14.57 4.90 13.39
C ALA A 96 15.50 5.93 14.04
N LYS A 97 16.58 6.31 13.35
CA LYS A 97 17.52 7.38 13.77
C LYS A 97 17.05 8.80 13.39
N GLY A 98 15.96 8.93 12.64
CA GLY A 98 15.48 10.22 12.12
C GLY A 98 16.29 10.75 10.93
N GLU A 99 17.04 9.90 10.25
CA GLU A 99 17.84 10.26 9.08
C GLU A 99 16.97 10.33 7.81
N MET A 100 17.30 11.26 6.91
CA MET A 100 16.58 11.42 5.65
C MET A 100 17.10 10.44 4.59
N VAL A 101 16.27 9.46 4.24
CA VAL A 101 16.46 8.64 3.02
C VAL A 101 15.98 9.47 1.83
N LYS A 102 16.90 9.80 0.93
CA LYS A 102 16.62 10.70 -0.22
C LYS A 102 15.78 10.04 -1.29
#